data_AF-A0A1V5NPR8-F1
#
_entry.id   AF-A0A1V5NPR8-F1
#
_cell.length_a   1.000
_cell.length_b   1.000
_cell.length_c   1.000
_cell.angle_alpha   90.00
_cell.angle_beta   90.00
_cell.angle_gamma   90.00
#
_symmetry.space_group_name_H-M   'P 1'
#
loop_
_entity.id
_entity.type
_entity.pdbx_description
1 polymer ?
#
loop_
_entity_poly.entity_id
_entity_poly.type
_entity_poly.pdbx_seq_one_letter_code
_entity_poly.pdbx_strand_id
1 'polypeptide(L)' 'MSLVEGWRGEICHVALTDAGGRLARYKIVDPSFHNWIGLGMALRNQAISDFPLCNKSFNLSYCGFDL' A
#
# COMPACT_ATOMS: atom_id res chain seq x y z
N MET A 1 -17.07 3.92 3.08
CA MET A 1 -15.72 3.84 2.47
C MET A 1 -15.27 5.26 2.17
N SER A 2 -13.98 5.55 2.36
CA SER A 2 -13.38 6.83 1.98
C SER A 2 -12.11 6.56 1.19
N LEU A 3 -11.88 7.33 0.13
CA LEU A 3 -10.63 7.35 -0.63
C LEU A 3 -10.02 8.74 -0.52
N VAL A 4 -8.73 8.80 -0.28
CA VAL A 4 -7.98 10.05 -0.15
C VAL A 4 -6.68 9.94 -0.92
N GLU A 5 -6.32 10.99 -1.63
CA GLU A 5 -5.01 11.07 -2.29
C GLU A 5 -3.93 11.41 -1.24
N GLY A 6 -3.03 10.46 -1.01
CA GLY A 6 -1.82 10.67 -0.23
C GLY A 6 -0.64 11.04 -1.14
N TRP A 7 0.46 11.48 -0.55
CA TRP A 7 1.66 11.85 -1.30
C TRP A 7 2.35 10.67 -2.03
N ARG A 8 2.01 9.42 -1.68
CA ARG A 8 2.45 8.18 -2.35
C ARG A 8 1.38 7.58 -3.27
N GLY A 9 0.20 8.17 -3.35
CA GLY A 9 -0.97 7.64 -4.06
C GLY A 9 -2.20 7.46 -3.17
N GLU A 10 -3.17 6.71 -3.68
CA GLU A 10 -4.47 6.43 -3.06
C GLU A 10 -4.38 5.71 -1.71
N ILE A 11 -5.03 6.26 -0.68
CA ILE A 11 -5.29 5.60 0.60
C ILE A 11 -6.79 5.33 0.71
N CYS A 12 -7.17 4.09 1.02
CA CYS A 12 -8.57 3.70 1.18
C CYS A 12 -8.88 3.25 2.62
N HIS A 13 -9.93 3.81 3.21
CA HIS A 13 -10.48 3.41 4.50
C HIS A 13 -11.82 2.72 4.34
N VAL A 14 -11.93 1.49 4.84
CA VAL A 14 -13.17 0.70 4.84
C VAL A 14 -13.56 0.36 6.26
N ALA A 15 -14.70 0.88 6.69
CA ALA A 15 -15.36 0.56 7.94
C ALA A 15 -16.60 -0.30 7.67
N LEU A 16 -16.71 -1.44 8.36
CA LEU A 16 -17.93 -2.24 8.43
C LEU A 16 -18.48 -2.13 9.85
N THR A 17 -19.76 -1.81 9.97
CA THR A 17 -20.45 -1.72 11.26
C THR A 17 -21.37 -2.91 11.49
N ASP A 18 -21.53 -3.32 12.76
CA ASP A 18 -22.55 -4.27 13.17
C ASP A 18 -23.94 -3.63 13.27
N ALA A 19 -24.94 -4.42 13.67
CA ALA A 19 -26.32 -3.96 13.84
C ALA A 19 -26.49 -2.90 14.95
N GLY A 20 -25.53 -2.79 15.87
CA GLY A 20 -25.50 -1.76 16.92
C GLY A 20 -24.71 -0.51 16.53
N GLY A 21 -24.24 -0.41 15.28
CA GLY A 21 -23.45 0.71 14.78
C GLY A 21 -21.99 0.70 15.24
N ARG A 22 -21.51 -0.37 15.89
CA ARG A 22 -20.10 -0.51 16.29
C ARG A 22 -19.26 -1.02 15.13
N LEU A 23 -17.98 -0.67 15.09
CA LEU A 23 -17.06 -1.21 14.08
C LEU A 23 -16.88 -2.72 14.27
N ALA A 24 -17.37 -3.49 13.30
CA ALA A 24 -17.13 -4.92 13.17
C ALA A 24 -15.79 -5.19 12.48
N ARG A 25 -15.39 -4.33 11.54
CA ARG A 25 -14.09 -4.38 10.86
C ARG A 25 -13.67 -3.00 10.40
N TYR A 26 -12.38 -2.72 10.46
CA TYR A 26 -11.79 -1.53 9.87
C TYR A 26 -10.50 -1.92 9.13
N LYS A 27 -10.44 -1.63 7.83
CA LYS A 27 -9.27 -1.89 6.99
C LYS A 27 -8.81 -0.58 6.38
N ILE A 28 -7.50 -0.36 6.43
CA ILE A 28 -6.82 0.70 5.71
C ILE A 28 -6.03 0.02 4.58
N VAL A 29 -6.05 0.59 3.39
CA VAL A 29 -5.19 0.17 2.28
C VAL A 29 -4.28 1.35 1.97
N ASP A 30 -2.99 1.20 2.23
CA ASP A 30 -1.94 2.16 1.85
C ASP A 30 -1.50 1.90 0.39
N PRO A 31 -1.03 2.93 -0.35
CA PRO A 31 -0.52 2.77 -1.71
C PRO A 31 0.52 1.65 -1.85
N SER A 32 1.32 1.42 -0.80
CA SER A 32 2.34 0.38 -0.79
C SER A 32 1.71 -1.00 -1.03
N PHE A 33 0.50 -1.26 -0.51
CA PHE A 33 -0.21 -2.53 -0.67
C PHE A 33 -0.28 -2.97 -2.15
N HIS A 34 -0.57 -2.04 -3.05
CA HIS A 34 -0.62 -2.30 -4.49
C HIS A 34 0.75 -2.18 -5.18
N ASN A 35 1.59 -1.24 -4.73
CA ASN A 35 2.81 -0.87 -5.43
C ASN A 35 3.98 -1.88 -5.25
N TRP A 36 3.92 -2.77 -4.25
CA TRP A 36 4.93 -3.83 -4.06
C TRP A 36 5.09 -4.73 -5.30
N ILE A 37 3.98 -5.01 -6.01
CA ILE A 37 4.03 -5.79 -7.26
C ILE A 37 4.79 -5.02 -8.33
N GLY A 38 4.60 -3.69 -8.41
CA GLY A 38 5.30 -2.82 -9.35
C GLY A 38 6.82 -2.83 -9.16
N LEU A 39 7.31 -2.86 -7.92
CA LEU A 39 8.74 -3.02 -7.63
C LEU A 39 9.28 -4.35 -8.17
N GLY A 40 8.56 -5.45 -7.95
CA GLY A 40 8.94 -6.76 -8.47
C GLY A 40 8.99 -6.80 -10.00
N MET A 41 8.11 -6.06 -10.68
CA MET A 41 8.14 -5.91 -12.13
C MET A 41 9.36 -5.12 -12.61
N ALA A 42 9.69 -4.02 -11.92
CA ALA A 42 10.80 -3.13 -12.29
C ALA A 42 12.18 -3.80 -12.15
N LEU A 43 12.32 -4.78 -11.24
CA LEU A 43 13.57 -5.48 -10.97
C LEU A 43 13.85 -6.66 -11.92
N ARG A 44 12.92 -7.00 -12.81
CA ARG A 44 13.11 -8.14 -13.74
C ARG A 44 14.28 -7.87 -14.67
N ASN A 45 15.17 -8.85 -14.78
CA ASN A 45 16.38 -8.80 -15.60
C ASN A 45 17.33 -7.62 -15.25
N GLN A 46 17.21 -7.05 -14.04
CA GLN A 46 18.11 -6.03 -13.53
C GLN A 46 19.18 -6.63 -12.62
N ALA A 47 20.25 -5.89 -12.38
CA ALA A 47 21.26 -6.29 -11.42
C ALA A 47 20.72 -6.14 -9.99
N ILE A 48 21.20 -6.97 -9.07
CA ILE A 48 20.82 -6.86 -7.65
C ILE A 48 21.20 -5.49 -7.06
N SER A 49 22.23 -4.83 -7.62
CA SER A 49 22.65 -3.48 -7.27
C SER A 49 21.59 -2.42 -7.54
N ASP A 50 20.62 -2.69 -8.41
CA ASP A 50 19.57 -1.73 -8.77
C ASP A 50 18.42 -1.73 -7.74
N PHE A 51 18.40 -2.72 -6.84
CA PHE A 51 17.38 -2.85 -5.80
C PHE A 51 17.20 -1.57 -4.96
N PRO A 52 18.24 -0.95 -4.40
CA PRO A 52 18.09 0.27 -3.60
C PRO A 52 17.50 1.43 -4.40
N LEU A 53 17.86 1.56 -5.68
CA LEU A 53 17.35 2.61 -6.56
C LEU A 53 15.87 2.40 -6.82
N CYS A 54 15.47 1.23 -7.31
CA CYS A 54 14.07 0.92 -7.57
C CYS A 54 13.22 1.03 -6.29
N ASN A 55 13.69 0.46 -5.17
CA ASN A 55 12.95 0.52 -3.91
C ASN A 55 12.73 1.98 -3.44
N LYS A 56 13.74 2.85 -3.61
CA LYS A 56 13.62 4.26 -3.25
C LYS A 56 12.67 5.02 -4.18
N SER A 57 12.63 4.70 -5.47
CA SER A 57 11.71 5.31 -6.45
C SER A 57 10.24 5.04 -6.13
N PHE A 58 9.90 3.82 -5.70
CA PHE A 58 8.54 3.46 -5.28
C PHE A 58 8.22 3.93 -3.86
N ASN A 59 9.24 4.14 -3.03
CA ASN A 59 9.13 4.71 -1.70
C ASN A 59 8.09 3.98 -0.81
N LEU A 60 8.13 2.65 -0.90
CA LEU A 60 7.21 1.74 -0.24
C LEU A 60 7.34 1.78 1.28
N SER A 61 6.22 1.57 1.96
CA SER A 61 6.14 1.33 3.39
C SER A 61 5.89 -0.16 3.63
N TYR A 62 6.75 -0.80 4.44
CA TYR A 62 6.52 -2.18 4.88
C TYR A 62 5.26 -2.26 5.74
N CYS A 63 5.11 -1.36 6.72
CA CYS A 63 3.91 -1.31 7.55
C CYS A 63 2.64 -1.02 6.73
N GLY A 64 2.75 -0.31 5.61
CA GLY A 64 1.63 -0.05 4.71
C GLY A 64 1.11 -1.32 4.00
N PHE A 65 1.91 -2.38 3.95
CA PHE A 65 1.48 -3.69 3.45
C PHE A 65 0.77 -4.53 4.53
N ASP A 66 1.14 -4.34 5.79
CA ASP A 66 0.62 -5.11 6.93
C ASP A 66 -0.70 -4.54 7.50
N LEU A 67 -0.93 -3.22 7.37
CA LEU A 67 -2.18 -2.52 7.71
C LEU A 67 -3.33 -3.01 6.84
#